data_AF-A0A8H4ZSP1-F1
#
_entry.id   AF-A0A8H4ZSP1-F1
#
_cell.length_a   1.000
_cell.length_b   1.000
_cell.length_c   1.000
_cell.angle_alpha   90.00
_cell.angle_beta   90.00
_cell.angle_gamma   90.00
#
_symmetry.space_group_name_H-M   'P 1'
#
loop_
_entity.id
_entity.type
_entity.pdbx_description
1 polymer ?
#
loop_
_entity_poly.entity_id
_entity_poly.type
_entity_poly.pdbx_seq_one_letter_code
_entity_poly.pdbx_strand_id
1 'polypeptide(L)'
;MDPDVFPFLKLDDEKDVDLVIATRWSFLTKHFGVKWKHDLDFLVQMMRCIKRSCTAITSAQIDKLMRVYDLMSKTYSLSTSEQKARALELFNDGGVLYVEANKAPWLSSSRCLWFGPTGLVSKRSIKRFYIEKTCDKKQLQSIARLFVDELKIRDANDEDMAEELCKLRLREPKNIPGVHHIYTYLDGKTISPETRRKFHELPLILVKQGGHIEWLRASQCFWSETDTDDLNGNLQSCYPDLKDFFLEKLGVRLSAYDELLNTTSDNPEDIKGIIRSFAGDVGESISNFLLSQSDRQRSFLQGLRRDLQDHIKLLDFDLADVRWLWRFFQWLKIEDKYLSRCVKRSVTVFEDGTPEEEGDPWDLRHKAYHITRIAATFEVFAKYDDAASLYERLKALRVVEVSNISCALEITQDQKAIRSTPRSITTHISDDDLNFNIYVAKDKKKNIISDLPRILEEWLRKDRARCHTFEVISSLTSIVASDISVLDEILEDQGITELPFENNDTSGTKMASKGASGCLPVQQVVGEPSEEDQGESLVLRGRESASEVADQDEIM
;
A
#
# COMPACT_ATOMS: atom_id res chain seq x y z
N MET A 1 -28.45 -39.19 -40.48
CA MET A 1 -29.72 -39.88 -40.76
C MET A 1 -30.81 -38.98 -40.24
N ASP A 2 -31.80 -38.73 -41.08
CA ASP A 2 -33.03 -38.03 -40.70
C ASP A 2 -33.71 -38.73 -39.50
N PRO A 3 -34.44 -38.03 -38.61
CA PRO A 3 -35.40 -38.69 -37.70
C PRO A 3 -36.34 -39.66 -38.44
N ASP A 4 -36.74 -39.36 -39.68
CA ASP A 4 -37.59 -40.21 -40.53
C ASP A 4 -36.88 -41.49 -41.04
N VAL A 5 -35.58 -41.65 -40.77
CA VAL A 5 -34.73 -42.77 -41.25
C VAL A 5 -34.39 -43.77 -40.13
N PHE A 6 -35.11 -43.76 -39.00
CA PHE A 6 -35.05 -44.89 -38.05
C PHE A 6 -35.90 -46.06 -38.56
N PRO A 7 -35.30 -47.21 -38.95
CA PRO A 7 -36.04 -48.29 -39.61
C PRO A 7 -36.85 -49.09 -38.61
N PHE A 8 -38.13 -48.73 -38.43
CA PHE A 8 -39.08 -49.55 -37.67
C PHE A 8 -39.62 -50.69 -38.55
N LEU A 9 -39.57 -51.91 -38.03
CA LEU A 9 -40.10 -53.08 -38.71
C LEU A 9 -41.60 -53.18 -38.40
N LYS A 10 -42.46 -52.69 -39.31
CA LYS A 10 -43.91 -52.92 -39.19
C LYS A 10 -44.21 -54.37 -39.58
N LEU A 11 -44.73 -55.14 -38.62
CA LEU A 11 -45.43 -56.39 -38.86
C LEU A 11 -46.93 -56.10 -39.02
N ASP A 12 -47.62 -56.91 -39.81
CA ASP A 12 -49.08 -57.06 -39.67
C ASP A 12 -49.38 -58.04 -38.50
N ASP A 13 -50.66 -58.34 -38.21
CA ASP A 13 -51.10 -59.03 -36.98
C ASP A 13 -50.67 -60.53 -36.85
N GLU A 14 -49.37 -60.78 -36.77
CA GLU A 14 -48.79 -62.09 -36.47
C GLU A 14 -48.89 -62.40 -34.97
N LYS A 15 -49.47 -63.57 -34.64
CA LYS A 15 -49.49 -64.09 -33.27
C LYS A 15 -48.12 -64.63 -32.90
N ASP A 16 -47.65 -64.29 -31.70
CA ASP A 16 -46.33 -64.68 -31.16
C ASP A 16 -45.13 -64.18 -32.00
N VAL A 17 -45.03 -62.86 -32.10
CA VAL A 17 -43.95 -62.13 -32.79
C VAL A 17 -42.56 -62.57 -32.34
N ASP A 18 -42.36 -62.81 -31.04
CA ASP A 18 -41.09 -63.26 -30.47
C ASP A 18 -40.65 -64.60 -31.07
N LEU A 19 -41.58 -65.56 -31.19
CA LEU A 19 -41.33 -66.84 -31.85
C LEU A 19 -41.05 -66.69 -33.35
N VAL A 20 -41.78 -65.82 -34.06
CA VAL A 20 -41.58 -65.59 -35.50
C VAL A 20 -40.22 -64.94 -35.79
N ILE A 21 -39.80 -63.95 -35.00
CA ILE A 21 -38.48 -63.30 -35.13
C ILE A 21 -37.36 -64.26 -34.75
N ALA A 22 -37.54 -65.08 -33.70
CA ALA A 22 -36.55 -66.08 -33.30
C ALA A 22 -36.39 -67.23 -34.32
N THR A 23 -37.43 -67.55 -35.09
CA THR A 23 -37.43 -68.65 -36.07
C THR A 23 -37.29 -68.14 -37.51
N ARG A 24 -38.40 -67.77 -38.16
CA ARG A 24 -38.50 -67.40 -39.57
C ARG A 24 -37.60 -66.20 -39.91
N TRP A 25 -37.59 -65.16 -39.09
CA TRP A 25 -36.90 -63.89 -39.39
C TRP A 25 -35.58 -63.71 -38.65
N SER A 26 -35.00 -64.80 -38.12
CA SER A 26 -33.74 -64.78 -37.37
C SER A 26 -32.54 -64.23 -38.16
N PHE A 27 -32.62 -64.19 -39.49
CA PHE A 27 -31.63 -63.55 -40.35
C PHE A 27 -31.53 -62.02 -40.11
N LEU A 28 -32.64 -61.35 -39.79
CA LEU A 28 -32.65 -59.91 -39.46
C LEU A 28 -31.82 -59.62 -38.21
N THR A 29 -31.91 -60.50 -37.20
CA THR A 29 -31.20 -60.34 -35.94
C THR A 29 -29.73 -60.75 -36.05
N LYS A 30 -29.42 -61.79 -36.86
CA LYS A 30 -28.07 -62.35 -37.04
C LYS A 30 -27.20 -61.58 -38.04
N HIS A 31 -27.77 -61.04 -39.13
CA HIS A 31 -27.01 -60.44 -40.23
C HIS A 31 -27.27 -58.93 -40.40
N PHE A 32 -28.45 -58.45 -40.03
CA PHE A 32 -28.83 -57.03 -40.16
C PHE A 32 -28.86 -56.28 -38.82
N GLY A 33 -28.52 -56.94 -37.71
CA GLY A 33 -28.42 -56.33 -36.38
C GLY A 33 -29.76 -55.86 -35.77
N VAL A 34 -30.90 -56.29 -36.32
CA VAL A 34 -32.23 -55.85 -35.88
C VAL A 34 -32.50 -56.26 -34.44
N LYS A 35 -32.71 -55.26 -33.57
CA LYS A 35 -33.07 -55.43 -32.16
C LYS A 35 -34.59 -55.53 -32.02
N TRP A 36 -35.07 -56.66 -31.52
CA TRP A 36 -36.48 -56.92 -31.21
C TRP A 36 -36.79 -56.96 -29.71
N LYS A 37 -35.79 -57.31 -28.88
CA LYS A 37 -35.93 -57.28 -27.43
C LYS A 37 -35.89 -55.86 -26.90
N HIS A 38 -36.78 -55.54 -25.98
CA HIS A 38 -36.79 -54.26 -25.26
C HIS A 38 -35.75 -54.27 -24.13
N ASP A 39 -34.47 -54.24 -24.51
CA ASP A 39 -33.31 -54.30 -23.61
C ASP A 39 -32.53 -52.98 -23.58
N LEU A 40 -31.49 -52.91 -22.73
CA LEU A 40 -30.64 -51.70 -22.63
C LEU A 40 -29.92 -51.38 -23.95
N ASP A 41 -29.57 -52.38 -24.77
CA ASP A 41 -28.96 -52.14 -26.09
C ASP A 41 -29.94 -51.42 -27.03
N PHE A 42 -31.22 -51.79 -27.02
CA PHE A 42 -32.27 -51.11 -27.78
C PHE A 42 -32.42 -49.64 -27.32
N LEU A 43 -32.43 -49.40 -26.01
CA LEU A 43 -32.51 -48.04 -25.45
C LEU A 43 -31.28 -47.19 -25.79
N VAL A 44 -30.07 -47.77 -25.69
CA VAL A 44 -28.81 -47.14 -26.11
C VAL A 44 -28.82 -46.79 -27.60
N GLN A 45 -29.31 -47.69 -28.46
CA GLN A 45 -29.40 -47.43 -29.90
C GLN A 45 -30.43 -46.34 -30.23
N MET A 46 -31.59 -46.34 -29.55
CA MET A 46 -32.59 -45.27 -29.68
C MET A 46 -32.00 -43.90 -29.27
N MET A 47 -31.27 -43.83 -28.15
CA MET A 47 -30.56 -42.61 -27.74
C MET A 47 -29.54 -42.14 -28.77
N ARG A 48 -28.75 -43.05 -29.36
CA ARG A 48 -27.79 -42.73 -30.44
C ARG A 48 -28.49 -42.15 -31.67
N CYS A 49 -29.67 -42.65 -32.01
CA CYS A 49 -30.48 -42.12 -33.12
C CYS A 49 -31.05 -40.74 -32.77
N ILE A 50 -31.66 -40.53 -31.60
CA ILE A 50 -32.18 -39.21 -31.18
C ILE A 50 -31.05 -38.15 -31.19
N LYS A 51 -29.86 -38.48 -30.65
CA LYS A 51 -28.66 -37.62 -30.68
C LYS A 51 -28.23 -37.22 -32.10
N ARG A 52 -28.30 -38.15 -33.06
CA ARG A 52 -27.93 -37.92 -34.48
C ARG A 52 -28.99 -37.17 -35.27
N SER A 53 -30.25 -37.22 -34.83
CA SER A 53 -31.41 -36.67 -35.55
C SER A 53 -31.89 -35.31 -35.02
N CYS A 54 -31.57 -34.96 -33.76
CA CYS A 54 -32.08 -33.75 -33.12
C CYS A 54 -30.95 -32.76 -32.79
N THR A 55 -30.73 -31.78 -33.67
CA THR A 55 -29.82 -30.64 -33.44
C THR A 55 -30.43 -29.59 -32.51
N ALA A 56 -31.74 -29.36 -32.63
CA ALA A 56 -32.57 -28.62 -31.68
C ALA A 56 -33.58 -29.59 -31.03
N ILE A 57 -33.89 -29.40 -29.74
CA ILE A 57 -34.73 -30.31 -28.95
C ILE A 57 -35.91 -29.54 -28.37
N THR A 58 -37.12 -29.90 -28.79
CA THR A 58 -38.40 -29.34 -28.31
C THR A 58 -38.79 -29.91 -26.94
N SER A 59 -39.66 -29.21 -26.19
CA SER A 59 -40.10 -29.69 -24.86
C SER A 59 -40.69 -31.11 -24.91
N ALA A 60 -41.52 -31.42 -25.91
CA ALA A 60 -42.10 -32.75 -26.09
C ALA A 60 -41.08 -33.85 -26.43
N GLN A 61 -39.87 -33.49 -26.89
CA GLN A 61 -38.74 -34.42 -27.03
C GLN A 61 -37.98 -34.58 -25.70
N ILE A 62 -37.88 -33.51 -24.88
CA ILE A 62 -37.32 -33.60 -23.52
C ILE A 62 -38.16 -34.56 -22.67
N ASP A 63 -39.49 -34.42 -22.67
CA ASP A 63 -40.40 -35.29 -21.89
C ASP A 63 -40.26 -36.77 -22.28
N LYS A 64 -40.04 -37.05 -23.57
CA LYS A 64 -39.77 -38.40 -24.09
C LYS A 64 -38.38 -38.89 -23.64
N LEU A 65 -37.35 -38.06 -23.74
CA LEU A 65 -35.99 -38.40 -23.29
C LEU A 65 -35.93 -38.71 -21.77
N MET A 66 -36.67 -37.97 -20.94
CA MET A 66 -36.78 -38.30 -19.51
C MET A 66 -37.41 -39.67 -19.26
N ARG A 67 -38.34 -40.13 -20.11
CA ARG A 67 -38.87 -41.51 -20.04
C ARG A 67 -37.84 -42.53 -20.49
N VAL A 68 -37.03 -42.22 -21.50
CA VAL A 68 -35.93 -43.10 -21.94
C VAL A 68 -34.89 -43.26 -20.83
N TYR A 69 -34.47 -42.19 -20.15
CA TYR A 69 -33.52 -42.30 -19.02
C TYR A 69 -34.10 -43.09 -17.83
N ASP A 70 -35.38 -42.96 -17.53
CA ASP A 70 -36.07 -43.76 -16.51
C ASP A 70 -36.13 -45.27 -16.87
N LEU A 71 -36.45 -45.60 -18.13
CA LEU A 71 -36.40 -46.97 -18.65
C LEU A 71 -34.96 -47.52 -18.67
N MET A 72 -33.97 -46.70 -19.04
CA MET A 72 -32.56 -47.07 -18.99
C MET A 72 -32.14 -47.37 -17.56
N SER A 73 -32.50 -46.54 -16.58
CA SER A 73 -32.22 -46.80 -15.16
C SER A 73 -32.76 -48.16 -14.69
N LYS A 74 -34.04 -48.43 -14.99
CA LYS A 74 -34.74 -49.67 -14.59
C LYS A 74 -34.15 -50.92 -15.26
N THR A 75 -33.73 -50.82 -16.51
CA THR A 75 -33.08 -51.92 -17.24
C THR A 75 -31.60 -52.06 -16.89
N TYR A 76 -30.91 -50.99 -16.51
CA TYR A 76 -29.46 -50.99 -16.30
C TYR A 76 -29.04 -52.00 -15.23
N SER A 77 -29.61 -51.95 -14.02
CA SER A 77 -29.19 -52.86 -12.95
C SER A 77 -29.32 -54.35 -13.37
N LEU A 78 -30.35 -54.70 -14.16
CA LEU A 78 -30.61 -56.06 -14.68
C LEU A 78 -29.78 -56.45 -15.92
N SER A 79 -29.07 -55.52 -16.55
CA SER A 79 -28.37 -55.73 -17.83
C SER A 79 -26.99 -56.39 -17.67
N THR A 80 -26.52 -57.04 -18.75
CA THR A 80 -25.21 -57.69 -18.79
C THR A 80 -24.05 -56.68 -18.74
N SER A 81 -22.85 -57.16 -18.41
CA SER A 81 -21.64 -56.31 -18.37
C SER A 81 -21.38 -55.60 -19.71
N GLU A 82 -21.59 -56.28 -20.83
CA GLU A 82 -21.42 -55.67 -22.16
C GLU A 82 -22.45 -54.58 -22.47
N GLN A 83 -23.73 -54.80 -22.13
CA GLN A 83 -24.79 -53.81 -22.33
C GLN A 83 -24.51 -52.57 -21.47
N LYS A 84 -24.02 -52.75 -20.24
CA LYS A 84 -23.55 -51.67 -19.36
C LYS A 84 -22.35 -50.93 -19.98
N ALA A 85 -21.38 -51.64 -20.55
CA ALA A 85 -20.25 -51.03 -21.24
C ALA A 85 -20.67 -50.19 -22.47
N ARG A 86 -21.61 -50.69 -23.29
CA ARG A 86 -22.16 -49.94 -24.44
C ARG A 86 -23.01 -48.73 -24.03
N ALA A 87 -23.66 -48.79 -22.87
CA ALA A 87 -24.31 -47.63 -22.26
C ALA A 87 -23.29 -46.59 -21.75
N LEU A 88 -22.24 -47.02 -21.03
CA LEU A 88 -21.14 -46.15 -20.58
C LEU A 88 -20.46 -45.45 -21.77
N GLU A 89 -20.19 -46.17 -22.86
CA GLU A 89 -19.69 -45.62 -24.13
C GLU A 89 -20.58 -44.48 -24.66
N LEU A 90 -21.90 -44.68 -24.73
CA LEU A 90 -22.86 -43.64 -25.13
C LEU A 90 -22.78 -42.40 -24.23
N PHE A 91 -22.73 -42.57 -22.89
CA PHE A 91 -22.66 -41.42 -21.98
C PHE A 91 -21.32 -40.69 -22.07
N ASN A 92 -20.22 -41.40 -22.32
CA ASN A 92 -18.90 -40.83 -22.53
C ASN A 92 -18.81 -40.05 -23.86
N ASP A 93 -19.37 -40.58 -24.95
CA ASP A 93 -19.47 -39.92 -26.28
C ASP A 93 -20.39 -38.68 -26.28
N GLY A 94 -21.27 -38.56 -25.28
CA GLY A 94 -22.17 -37.41 -25.12
C GLY A 94 -23.63 -37.81 -25.08
N GLY A 95 -23.98 -38.65 -24.11
CA GLY A 95 -25.34 -39.19 -23.92
C GLY A 95 -26.18 -38.45 -22.88
N VAL A 96 -25.63 -37.43 -22.23
CA VAL A 96 -26.33 -36.63 -21.21
C VAL A 96 -27.01 -35.43 -21.88
N LEU A 97 -28.31 -35.28 -21.70
CA LEU A 97 -29.08 -34.11 -22.14
C LEU A 97 -28.87 -32.94 -21.16
N TYR A 98 -28.52 -31.76 -21.68
CA TYR A 98 -28.50 -30.51 -20.94
C TYR A 98 -28.65 -29.34 -21.93
N VAL A 99 -29.78 -28.63 -21.87
CA VAL A 99 -30.09 -27.54 -22.82
C VAL A 99 -29.72 -26.19 -22.21
N GLU A 100 -28.79 -25.49 -22.86
CA GLU A 100 -28.35 -24.14 -22.51
C GLU A 100 -28.36 -23.27 -23.78
N ALA A 101 -28.68 -21.97 -23.65
CA ALA A 101 -28.81 -21.09 -24.80
C ALA A 101 -27.52 -21.03 -25.64
N ASN A 102 -27.66 -21.09 -26.97
CA ASN A 102 -26.59 -21.04 -27.96
C ASN A 102 -25.48 -22.12 -27.80
N LYS A 103 -25.79 -23.26 -27.16
CA LYS A 103 -24.86 -24.39 -26.97
C LYS A 103 -25.47 -25.71 -27.44
N ALA A 104 -24.61 -26.66 -27.82
CA ALA A 104 -25.05 -28.00 -28.20
C ALA A 104 -25.70 -28.72 -26.97
N PRO A 105 -26.88 -29.37 -27.12
CA PRO A 105 -27.67 -29.85 -25.99
C PRO A 105 -27.18 -31.20 -25.39
N TRP A 106 -26.04 -31.72 -25.87
CA TRP A 106 -25.50 -33.04 -25.52
C TRP A 106 -24.14 -32.90 -24.85
N LEU A 107 -24.01 -33.45 -23.64
CA LEU A 107 -22.79 -33.44 -22.83
C LEU A 107 -22.24 -34.84 -22.61
N SER A 108 -20.91 -34.95 -22.60
CA SER A 108 -20.18 -36.11 -22.09
C SER A 108 -20.33 -36.20 -20.58
N SER A 109 -20.43 -37.41 -20.05
CA SER A 109 -20.31 -37.73 -18.61
C SER A 109 -19.14 -36.99 -17.95
N SER A 110 -17.97 -36.97 -18.60
CA SER A 110 -16.74 -36.30 -18.14
C SER A 110 -16.86 -34.78 -17.91
N ARG A 111 -17.87 -34.14 -18.52
CA ARG A 111 -18.17 -32.71 -18.40
C ARG A 111 -19.37 -32.42 -17.51
N CYS A 112 -19.95 -33.44 -16.89
CA CYS A 112 -21.08 -33.32 -15.99
C CYS A 112 -20.62 -33.40 -14.53
N LEU A 113 -21.26 -32.59 -13.69
CA LEU A 113 -21.33 -32.77 -12.24
C LEU A 113 -22.81 -32.92 -11.90
N TRP A 114 -23.16 -33.75 -10.92
CA TRP A 114 -24.56 -33.91 -10.54
C TRP A 114 -25.06 -32.62 -9.87
N PHE A 115 -24.59 -32.34 -8.65
CA PHE A 115 -24.76 -31.04 -7.97
C PHE A 115 -23.47 -30.18 -8.01
N GLY A 116 -23.63 -28.87 -7.90
CA GLY A 116 -22.58 -27.85 -7.91
C GLY A 116 -23.18 -26.47 -8.22
N PRO A 117 -22.38 -25.39 -8.20
CA PRO A 117 -22.87 -24.04 -8.50
C PRO A 117 -23.13 -23.84 -10.00
N THR A 118 -23.92 -22.82 -10.32
CA THR A 118 -24.18 -22.38 -11.70
C THR A 118 -23.04 -21.53 -12.26
N GLY A 119 -22.91 -21.47 -13.58
CA GLY A 119 -21.93 -20.60 -14.26
C GLY A 119 -20.53 -21.20 -14.48
N LEU A 120 -20.26 -22.41 -13.99
CA LEU A 120 -19.02 -23.17 -14.27
C LEU A 120 -18.69 -23.17 -15.77
N VAL A 121 -17.43 -22.95 -16.16
CA VAL A 121 -17.02 -22.89 -17.58
C VAL A 121 -16.80 -24.29 -18.15
N SER A 122 -16.04 -25.14 -17.44
CA SER A 122 -15.55 -26.42 -17.96
C SER A 122 -16.52 -27.59 -17.79
N LYS A 123 -17.09 -27.73 -16.59
CA LYS A 123 -18.12 -28.73 -16.24
C LYS A 123 -19.51 -28.06 -16.19
N ARG A 124 -20.58 -28.84 -16.06
CA ARG A 124 -21.98 -28.36 -15.94
C ARG A 124 -22.69 -29.13 -14.83
N SER A 125 -23.37 -28.41 -13.92
CA SER A 125 -24.14 -29.01 -12.82
C SER A 125 -25.56 -29.33 -13.27
N ILE A 126 -25.83 -30.61 -13.58
CA ILE A 126 -27.03 -31.01 -14.33
C ILE A 126 -28.28 -31.22 -13.48
N LYS A 127 -28.16 -31.49 -12.17
CA LYS A 127 -29.29 -31.85 -11.27
C LYS A 127 -30.44 -30.85 -11.32
N ARG A 128 -30.17 -29.54 -11.42
CA ARG A 128 -31.21 -28.50 -11.50
C ARG A 128 -32.05 -28.62 -12.77
N PHE A 129 -31.43 -28.84 -13.93
CA PHE A 129 -32.12 -29.07 -15.20
C PHE A 129 -33.04 -30.30 -15.12
N TYR A 130 -32.57 -31.41 -14.53
CA TYR A 130 -33.40 -32.60 -14.38
C TYR A 130 -34.56 -32.41 -13.38
N ILE A 131 -34.40 -31.61 -12.33
CA ILE A 131 -35.50 -31.21 -11.43
C ILE A 131 -36.54 -30.36 -12.19
N GLU A 132 -36.10 -29.33 -12.92
CA GLU A 132 -36.99 -28.41 -13.66
C GLU A 132 -37.69 -29.06 -14.86
N LYS A 133 -37.22 -30.21 -15.34
CA LYS A 133 -37.77 -30.95 -16.49
C LYS A 133 -38.44 -32.28 -16.12
N THR A 134 -38.54 -32.65 -14.83
CA THR A 134 -39.15 -33.92 -14.40
C THR A 134 -40.21 -33.69 -13.32
N CYS A 135 -41.48 -33.82 -13.69
CA CYS A 135 -42.60 -33.61 -12.76
C CYS A 135 -42.80 -34.78 -11.77
N ASP A 136 -42.43 -36.01 -12.14
CA ASP A 136 -42.54 -37.17 -11.26
C ASP A 136 -41.28 -37.36 -10.41
N LYS A 137 -41.46 -37.41 -9.08
CA LYS A 137 -40.39 -37.67 -8.11
C LYS A 137 -39.79 -39.08 -8.27
N LYS A 138 -40.56 -40.09 -8.69
CA LYS A 138 -40.03 -41.45 -8.91
C LYS A 138 -39.16 -41.49 -10.16
N GLN A 139 -39.64 -40.91 -11.27
CA GLN A 139 -38.86 -40.73 -12.50
C GLN A 139 -37.53 -39.99 -12.22
N LEU A 140 -37.57 -38.90 -11.44
CA LEU A 140 -36.37 -38.17 -11.03
C LEU A 140 -35.41 -39.03 -10.18
N GLN A 141 -35.91 -39.87 -9.29
CA GLN A 141 -35.11 -40.82 -8.51
C GLN A 141 -34.47 -41.89 -9.42
N SER A 142 -35.19 -42.44 -10.40
CA SER A 142 -34.63 -43.34 -11.40
C SER A 142 -33.50 -42.67 -12.21
N ILE A 143 -33.71 -41.43 -12.66
CA ILE A 143 -32.70 -40.67 -13.40
C ILE A 143 -31.47 -40.36 -12.53
N ALA A 144 -31.68 -39.97 -11.27
CA ALA A 144 -30.59 -39.73 -10.31
C ALA A 144 -29.76 -40.99 -10.07
N ARG A 145 -30.41 -42.15 -9.87
CA ARG A 145 -29.72 -43.45 -9.73
C ARG A 145 -28.88 -43.79 -10.96
N LEU A 146 -29.39 -43.55 -12.17
CA LEU A 146 -28.64 -43.80 -13.40
C LEU A 146 -27.37 -42.93 -13.44
N PHE A 147 -27.48 -41.62 -13.21
CA PHE A 147 -26.33 -40.73 -13.30
C PHE A 147 -25.33 -40.89 -12.14
N VAL A 148 -25.80 -40.99 -10.89
CA VAL A 148 -24.94 -41.01 -9.70
C VAL A 148 -24.46 -42.42 -9.37
N ASP A 149 -25.38 -43.39 -9.24
CA ASP A 149 -25.04 -44.72 -8.72
C ASP A 149 -24.45 -45.63 -9.81
N GLU A 150 -25.00 -45.60 -11.02
CA GLU A 150 -24.61 -46.50 -12.11
C GLU A 150 -23.52 -45.89 -13.00
N LEU A 151 -23.61 -44.60 -13.36
CA LEU A 151 -22.65 -43.89 -14.23
C LEU A 151 -21.58 -43.07 -13.48
N LYS A 152 -21.63 -43.02 -12.14
CA LYS A 152 -20.64 -42.36 -11.26
C LYS A 152 -20.41 -40.86 -11.51
N ILE A 153 -21.41 -40.14 -12.01
CA ILE A 153 -21.39 -38.68 -12.10
C ILE A 153 -21.51 -38.11 -10.68
N ARG A 154 -20.38 -37.71 -10.11
CA ARG A 154 -20.26 -37.17 -8.76
C ARG A 154 -20.72 -35.71 -8.65
N ASP A 155 -20.94 -35.27 -7.41
CA ASP A 155 -21.10 -33.86 -7.07
C ASP A 155 -19.76 -33.11 -7.15
N ALA A 156 -19.85 -31.78 -7.26
CA ALA A 156 -18.72 -30.85 -7.23
C ALA A 156 -17.97 -30.89 -5.89
N ASN A 157 -16.66 -31.17 -5.92
CA ASN A 157 -15.79 -30.98 -4.75
C ASN A 157 -15.10 -29.61 -4.78
N ASP A 158 -14.40 -29.27 -3.71
CA ASP A 158 -13.62 -28.05 -3.57
C ASP A 158 -12.47 -27.95 -4.59
N GLU A 159 -11.87 -29.09 -4.96
CA GLU A 159 -10.83 -29.12 -6.01
C GLU A 159 -11.38 -28.73 -7.40
N ASP A 160 -12.57 -29.21 -7.78
CA ASP A 160 -13.22 -28.80 -9.03
C ASP A 160 -13.42 -27.28 -9.06
N MET A 161 -13.77 -26.69 -7.91
CA MET A 161 -14.01 -25.25 -7.80
C MET A 161 -12.73 -24.45 -7.94
N ALA A 162 -11.63 -24.90 -7.34
CA ALA A 162 -10.31 -24.30 -7.56
C ALA A 162 -9.85 -24.43 -9.02
N GLU A 163 -10.08 -25.58 -9.65
CA GLU A 163 -9.78 -25.81 -11.07
C GLU A 163 -10.67 -24.95 -11.99
N GLU A 164 -11.91 -24.63 -11.59
CA GLU A 164 -12.80 -23.74 -12.35
C GLU A 164 -12.46 -22.27 -12.15
N LEU A 165 -12.05 -21.83 -10.95
CA LEU A 165 -11.53 -20.47 -10.70
C LEU A 165 -10.29 -20.19 -11.57
N CYS A 166 -9.37 -21.15 -11.67
CA CYS A 166 -8.25 -21.09 -12.63
C CYS A 166 -8.70 -20.84 -14.07
N LYS A 167 -9.82 -21.44 -14.51
CA LYS A 167 -10.33 -21.33 -15.88
C LYS A 167 -11.15 -20.06 -16.11
N LEU A 168 -11.92 -19.62 -15.12
CA LEU A 168 -12.61 -18.33 -15.12
C LEU A 168 -11.60 -17.19 -15.25
N ARG A 169 -10.54 -17.18 -14.43
CA ARG A 169 -9.45 -16.20 -14.52
C ARG A 169 -8.83 -16.09 -15.92
N LEU A 170 -8.70 -17.21 -16.64
CA LEU A 170 -8.08 -17.26 -17.97
C LEU A 170 -9.02 -16.96 -19.14
N ARG A 171 -10.34 -17.00 -18.93
CA ARG A 171 -11.35 -16.89 -20.01
C ARG A 171 -12.33 -15.75 -19.84
N GLU A 172 -12.76 -15.52 -18.60
CA GLU A 172 -13.77 -14.54 -18.22
C GLU A 172 -13.32 -13.82 -16.93
N PRO A 173 -12.13 -13.17 -16.88
CA PRO A 173 -11.54 -12.64 -15.65
C PRO A 173 -12.37 -11.57 -14.93
N LYS A 174 -13.42 -11.03 -15.57
CA LYS A 174 -14.35 -10.03 -15.01
C LYS A 174 -15.71 -10.63 -14.61
N ASN A 175 -15.89 -11.95 -14.64
CA ASN A 175 -17.14 -12.62 -14.27
C ASN A 175 -17.32 -12.73 -12.74
N ILE A 176 -17.50 -11.57 -12.10
CA ILE A 176 -17.75 -11.45 -10.65
C ILE A 176 -18.91 -12.33 -10.19
N PRO A 177 -20.08 -12.39 -10.88
CA PRO A 177 -21.19 -13.24 -10.43
C PRO A 177 -20.85 -14.73 -10.45
N GLY A 178 -20.14 -15.23 -11.46
CA GLY A 178 -19.71 -16.63 -11.54
C GLY A 178 -18.70 -16.99 -10.46
N VAL A 179 -17.77 -16.09 -10.15
CA VAL A 179 -16.79 -16.27 -9.07
C VAL A 179 -17.47 -16.26 -7.69
N HIS A 180 -18.39 -15.33 -7.44
CA HIS A 180 -19.16 -15.26 -6.19
C HIS A 180 -19.97 -16.54 -5.93
N HIS A 181 -20.64 -17.11 -6.95
CA HIS A 181 -21.36 -18.38 -6.81
C HIS A 181 -20.44 -19.56 -6.44
N ILE A 182 -19.16 -19.51 -6.83
CA ILE A 182 -18.18 -20.53 -6.44
C ILE A 182 -17.72 -20.34 -5.00
N TYR A 183 -17.46 -19.10 -4.55
CA TYR A 183 -17.10 -18.85 -3.14
C TYR A 183 -18.26 -19.19 -2.20
N THR A 184 -19.49 -18.80 -2.51
CA THR A 184 -20.69 -19.18 -1.72
C THR A 184 -20.91 -20.70 -1.69
N TYR A 185 -20.55 -21.44 -2.76
CA TYR A 185 -20.58 -22.91 -2.75
C TYR A 185 -19.45 -23.52 -1.89
N LEU A 186 -18.25 -22.92 -1.92
CA LEU A 186 -17.12 -23.36 -1.12
C LEU A 186 -17.29 -23.06 0.38
N ASP A 187 -17.95 -21.96 0.73
CA ASP A 187 -18.28 -21.62 2.12
C ASP A 187 -19.15 -22.69 2.79
N GLY A 188 -20.15 -23.19 2.06
CA GLY A 188 -20.99 -24.32 2.47
C GLY A 188 -20.29 -25.69 2.47
N LYS A 189 -18.95 -25.74 2.45
CA LYS A 189 -18.13 -26.97 2.39
C LYS A 189 -16.91 -26.88 3.30
N THR A 190 -16.41 -28.05 3.68
CA THR A 190 -15.05 -28.20 4.21
C THR A 190 -14.05 -28.08 3.06
N ILE A 191 -13.06 -27.19 3.18
CA ILE A 191 -11.99 -27.01 2.19
C ILE A 191 -10.84 -27.97 2.51
N SER A 192 -10.31 -28.68 1.51
CA SER A 192 -9.12 -29.53 1.70
C SER A 192 -7.83 -28.70 1.91
N PRO A 193 -6.81 -29.24 2.60
CA PRO A 193 -5.48 -28.63 2.65
C PRO A 193 -4.90 -28.34 1.27
N GLU A 194 -5.15 -29.22 0.29
CA GLU A 194 -4.72 -29.09 -1.10
C GLU A 194 -5.38 -27.90 -1.79
N THR A 195 -6.69 -27.70 -1.59
CA THR A 195 -7.39 -26.52 -2.12
C THR A 195 -6.97 -25.25 -1.40
N ARG A 196 -6.86 -25.25 -0.06
CA ARG A 196 -6.36 -24.09 0.69
C ARG A 196 -4.96 -23.69 0.21
N ARG A 197 -4.07 -24.65 -0.02
CA ARG A 197 -2.73 -24.39 -0.60
C ARG A 197 -2.82 -23.75 -1.99
N LYS A 198 -3.70 -24.21 -2.89
CA LYS A 198 -3.90 -23.58 -4.21
C LYS A 198 -4.28 -22.10 -4.11
N PHE A 199 -5.07 -21.68 -3.11
CA PHE A 199 -5.43 -20.25 -2.90
C PHE A 199 -4.26 -19.38 -2.41
N HIS A 200 -3.24 -19.96 -1.76
CA HIS A 200 -2.00 -19.25 -1.38
C HIS A 200 -0.94 -19.29 -2.50
N GLU A 201 -0.85 -20.39 -3.23
CA GLU A 201 0.09 -20.58 -4.36
C GLU A 201 -0.32 -19.82 -5.63
N LEU A 202 -1.62 -19.73 -5.92
CA LEU A 202 -2.16 -19.17 -7.16
C LEU A 202 -3.12 -17.99 -6.85
N PRO A 203 -3.11 -16.91 -7.66
CA PRO A 203 -4.11 -15.86 -7.52
C PRO A 203 -5.51 -16.35 -7.93
N LEU A 204 -6.34 -16.69 -6.92
CA LEU A 204 -7.68 -17.26 -7.08
C LEU A 204 -8.78 -16.41 -6.39
N ILE A 205 -8.40 -15.31 -5.73
CA ILE A 205 -9.32 -14.35 -5.10
C ILE A 205 -9.52 -13.17 -6.06
N LEU A 206 -10.75 -12.92 -6.48
CA LEU A 206 -11.11 -11.80 -7.36
C LEU A 206 -11.44 -10.57 -6.52
N VAL A 207 -10.67 -9.49 -6.64
CA VAL A 207 -10.89 -8.23 -5.90
C VAL A 207 -11.29 -7.11 -6.87
N LYS A 208 -12.22 -6.24 -6.45
CA LYS A 208 -12.72 -5.11 -7.23
C LYS A 208 -12.71 -3.82 -6.40
N GLN A 209 -11.66 -3.02 -6.54
CA GLN A 209 -11.49 -1.72 -5.87
C GLN A 209 -11.21 -0.62 -6.92
N GLY A 210 -11.64 0.62 -6.67
CA GLY A 210 -11.41 1.76 -7.56
C GLY A 210 -11.94 1.60 -9.01
N GLY A 211 -12.84 0.65 -9.27
CA GLY A 211 -13.28 0.27 -10.63
C GLY A 211 -12.33 -0.70 -11.36
N HIS A 212 -11.14 -0.96 -10.83
CA HIS A 212 -10.23 -2.00 -11.29
C HIS A 212 -10.70 -3.38 -10.82
N ILE A 213 -10.24 -4.44 -11.50
CA ILE A 213 -10.52 -5.83 -11.19
C ILE A 213 -9.20 -6.59 -11.26
N GLU A 214 -8.80 -7.20 -10.15
CA GLU A 214 -7.53 -7.93 -10.01
C GLU A 214 -7.76 -9.35 -9.45
N TRP A 215 -6.83 -10.26 -9.75
CA TRP A 215 -6.81 -11.61 -9.18
C TRP A 215 -5.61 -11.75 -8.25
N LEU A 216 -5.87 -11.94 -6.96
CA LEU A 216 -4.88 -11.98 -5.88
C LEU A 216 -4.82 -13.36 -5.21
N ARG A 217 -3.70 -13.64 -4.53
CA ARG A 217 -3.53 -14.80 -3.64
C ARG A 217 -4.12 -14.51 -2.26
N ALA A 218 -4.45 -15.54 -1.49
CA ALA A 218 -4.86 -15.40 -0.10
C ALA A 218 -3.81 -14.71 0.81
N SER A 219 -2.54 -14.72 0.42
CA SER A 219 -1.43 -14.00 1.07
C SER A 219 -1.25 -12.54 0.63
N GLN A 220 -2.00 -12.08 -0.37
CA GLN A 220 -2.02 -10.70 -0.89
C GLN A 220 -3.36 -10.00 -0.59
N CYS A 221 -4.22 -10.63 0.21
CA CYS A 221 -5.52 -10.10 0.62
C CYS A 221 -5.55 -9.96 2.13
N PHE A 222 -6.40 -9.07 2.62
CA PHE A 222 -6.75 -8.96 4.03
C PHE A 222 -8.26 -8.72 4.19
N TRP A 223 -8.76 -8.91 5.40
CA TRP A 223 -10.11 -8.50 5.78
C TRP A 223 -10.00 -7.31 6.74
N SER A 224 -10.49 -6.13 6.35
CA SER A 224 -10.72 -5.04 7.31
C SER A 224 -12.22 -4.87 7.58
N GLU A 225 -12.58 -4.30 8.74
CA GLU A 225 -13.93 -3.78 8.94
C GLU A 225 -14.05 -2.28 8.70
N THR A 226 -12.94 -1.61 8.35
CA THR A 226 -12.85 -0.15 8.16
C THR A 226 -12.70 0.26 6.69
N ASP A 227 -13.08 1.51 6.41
CA ASP A 227 -12.96 2.16 5.10
C ASP A 227 -11.48 2.27 4.70
N THR A 228 -11.05 1.30 3.90
CA THR A 228 -9.67 1.08 3.45
C THR A 228 -9.58 1.25 1.93
N ASP A 229 -10.26 2.25 1.39
CA ASP A 229 -10.39 2.50 -0.06
C ASP A 229 -9.04 2.70 -0.77
N ASP A 230 -8.04 3.25 -0.07
CA ASP A 230 -6.67 3.44 -0.57
C ASP A 230 -5.81 2.15 -0.56
N LEU A 231 -6.29 1.05 0.02
CA LEU A 231 -5.49 -0.16 0.28
C LEU A 231 -5.95 -1.36 -0.55
N ASN A 232 -5.14 -1.77 -1.53
CA ASN A 232 -5.43 -2.93 -2.37
C ASN A 232 -5.49 -4.23 -1.54
N GLY A 233 -6.58 -4.99 -1.70
CA GLY A 233 -6.72 -6.35 -1.16
C GLY A 233 -7.76 -6.54 -0.05
N ASN A 234 -8.52 -5.50 0.37
CA ASN A 234 -9.61 -5.68 1.33
C ASN A 234 -10.77 -6.49 0.69
N LEU A 235 -11.13 -7.61 1.32
CA LEU A 235 -12.21 -8.49 0.85
C LEU A 235 -13.61 -8.11 1.35
N GLN A 236 -13.72 -7.36 2.45
CA GLN A 236 -15.01 -6.97 3.04
C GLN A 236 -15.87 -6.15 2.07
N SER A 237 -15.25 -5.23 1.33
CA SER A 237 -15.91 -4.40 0.31
C SER A 237 -16.41 -5.20 -0.91
N CYS A 238 -15.86 -6.39 -1.14
CA CYS A 238 -16.18 -7.25 -2.28
C CYS A 238 -17.16 -8.37 -1.93
N TYR A 239 -17.06 -8.94 -0.73
CA TYR A 239 -17.77 -10.14 -0.29
C TYR A 239 -18.16 -10.09 1.20
N PRO A 240 -19.00 -9.14 1.64
CA PRO A 240 -19.32 -8.94 3.06
C PRO A 240 -20.03 -10.13 3.70
N ASP A 241 -20.64 -11.01 2.91
CA ASP A 241 -21.33 -12.23 3.32
C ASP A 241 -20.39 -13.44 3.52
N LEU A 242 -19.10 -13.34 3.16
CA LEU A 242 -18.15 -14.46 3.12
C LEU A 242 -16.97 -14.31 4.11
N LYS A 243 -17.18 -13.59 5.21
CA LYS A 243 -16.16 -13.34 6.25
C LYS A 243 -15.46 -14.63 6.73
N ASP A 244 -16.26 -15.60 7.17
CA ASP A 244 -15.75 -16.85 7.78
C ASP A 244 -15.06 -17.76 6.74
N PHE A 245 -15.49 -17.68 5.47
CA PHE A 245 -14.83 -18.36 4.36
C PHE A 245 -13.39 -17.86 4.15
N PHE A 246 -13.19 -16.55 4.11
CA PHE A 246 -11.87 -15.97 3.90
C PHE A 246 -10.99 -16.10 5.16
N LEU A 247 -11.49 -15.74 6.34
CA LEU A 247 -10.71 -15.78 7.58
C LEU A 247 -10.44 -17.21 8.08
N GLU A 248 -11.48 -17.99 8.39
CA GLU A 248 -11.28 -19.31 9.01
C GLU A 248 -10.82 -20.37 8.01
N LYS A 249 -11.56 -20.49 6.89
CA LYS A 249 -11.46 -21.64 5.98
C LYS A 249 -10.27 -21.50 5.02
N LEU A 250 -10.02 -20.31 4.47
CA LEU A 250 -8.84 -20.02 3.63
C LEU A 250 -7.61 -19.52 4.42
N GLY A 251 -7.80 -18.84 5.54
CA GLY A 251 -6.68 -18.22 6.27
C GLY A 251 -6.12 -16.98 5.58
N VAL A 252 -7.01 -16.13 5.06
CA VAL A 252 -6.69 -14.74 4.73
C VAL A 252 -6.42 -14.00 6.06
N ARG A 253 -5.54 -13.00 6.04
CA ARG A 253 -5.23 -12.21 7.25
C ARG A 253 -6.39 -11.28 7.62
N LEU A 254 -6.57 -11.03 8.91
CA LEU A 254 -7.24 -9.80 9.35
C LEU A 254 -6.31 -8.62 9.04
N SER A 255 -6.85 -7.43 8.76
CA SER A 255 -6.03 -6.22 8.67
C SER A 255 -5.32 -5.99 9.99
N ALA A 256 -4.03 -5.65 9.93
CA ALA A 256 -3.27 -5.32 11.14
C ALA A 256 -3.82 -4.09 11.90
N TYR A 257 -4.63 -3.23 11.26
CA TYR A 257 -5.34 -2.17 11.98
C TYR A 257 -6.46 -2.72 12.88
N ASP A 258 -7.30 -3.61 12.35
CA ASP A 258 -8.36 -4.26 13.12
C ASP A 258 -7.79 -5.26 14.14
N GLU A 259 -6.67 -5.92 13.84
CA GLU A 259 -5.91 -6.70 14.82
C GLU A 259 -5.43 -5.80 15.97
N LEU A 260 -4.91 -4.59 15.69
CA LEU A 260 -4.49 -3.63 16.71
C LEU A 260 -5.67 -3.09 17.54
N LEU A 261 -6.84 -2.84 16.93
CA LEU A 261 -8.04 -2.44 17.66
C LEU A 261 -8.62 -3.54 18.57
N ASN A 262 -8.50 -4.81 18.17
CA ASN A 262 -8.99 -5.95 18.94
C ASN A 262 -7.94 -6.56 19.88
N THR A 263 -6.70 -6.07 19.86
CA THR A 263 -5.59 -6.60 20.67
C THR A 263 -5.73 -6.21 22.14
N THR A 264 -5.73 -7.21 23.01
CA THR A 264 -5.72 -7.04 24.47
C THR A 264 -4.34 -7.31 25.10
N SER A 265 -3.25 -7.23 24.31
CA SER A 265 -1.88 -7.39 24.81
C SER A 265 -1.29 -6.05 25.21
N ASP A 266 -0.90 -5.92 26.48
CA ASP A 266 -0.13 -4.76 26.99
C ASP A 266 1.36 -4.83 26.60
N ASN A 267 1.80 -5.88 25.90
CA ASN A 267 3.20 -6.06 25.51
C ASN A 267 3.57 -5.17 24.29
N PRO A 268 4.51 -4.22 24.43
CA PRO A 268 4.87 -3.32 23.34
C PRO A 268 5.50 -4.02 22.14
N GLU A 269 6.15 -5.18 22.29
CA GLU A 269 6.73 -5.88 21.13
C GLU A 269 5.68 -6.61 20.28
N ASP A 270 4.58 -7.09 20.88
CA ASP A 270 3.45 -7.64 20.12
C ASP A 270 2.79 -6.53 19.28
N ILE A 271 2.55 -5.37 19.92
CA ILE A 271 1.98 -4.18 19.26
C ILE A 271 2.89 -3.69 18.12
N LYS A 272 4.22 -3.69 18.31
CA LYS A 272 5.17 -3.39 17.22
C LYS A 272 5.13 -4.45 16.11
N GLY A 273 4.92 -5.72 16.44
CA GLY A 273 4.71 -6.79 15.47
C GLY A 273 3.53 -6.51 14.55
N ILE A 274 2.38 -6.17 15.13
CA ILE A 274 1.15 -5.81 14.40
C ILE A 274 1.36 -4.54 13.56
N ILE A 275 1.99 -3.50 14.12
CA ILE A 275 2.27 -2.26 13.37
C ILE A 275 3.22 -2.52 12.17
N ARG A 276 4.18 -3.45 12.30
CA ARG A 276 5.05 -3.88 11.19
C ARG A 276 4.30 -4.64 10.09
N SER A 277 3.31 -5.48 10.42
CA SER A 277 2.48 -6.13 9.40
C SER A 277 1.59 -5.14 8.65
N PHE A 278 1.06 -4.09 9.30
CA PHE A 278 0.27 -3.07 8.61
C PHE A 278 1.03 -2.35 7.48
N ALA A 279 2.32 -2.07 7.66
CA ALA A 279 3.13 -1.50 6.59
C ALA A 279 3.40 -2.49 5.43
N GLY A 280 3.19 -3.79 5.64
CA GLY A 280 3.07 -4.77 4.55
C GLY A 280 1.74 -4.67 3.80
N ASP A 281 0.63 -4.44 4.53
CA ASP A 281 -0.72 -4.27 3.95
C ASP A 281 -0.85 -2.96 3.14
N VAL A 282 -0.07 -1.91 3.49
CA VAL A 282 -0.01 -0.61 2.76
C VAL A 282 0.94 -0.63 1.56
N GLY A 283 1.81 -1.64 1.45
CA GLY A 283 2.66 -1.89 0.29
C GLY A 283 3.99 -1.11 0.21
N GLU A 284 4.96 -1.69 -0.47
CA GLU A 284 6.30 -1.11 -0.64
C GLU A 284 6.30 0.09 -1.60
N SER A 285 6.33 1.30 -1.06
CA SER A 285 6.73 2.50 -1.81
C SER A 285 7.56 3.45 -0.94
N ILE A 286 8.81 3.04 -0.68
CA ILE A 286 9.78 3.87 0.05
C ILE A 286 10.21 5.04 -0.84
N SER A 287 9.48 6.14 -0.73
CA SER A 287 9.92 7.44 -1.24
C SER A 287 11.21 7.86 -0.52
N ASN A 288 12.25 8.23 -1.28
CA ASN A 288 13.58 8.58 -0.75
C ASN A 288 13.58 9.91 0.01
N PHE A 289 13.03 9.91 1.23
CA PHE A 289 13.06 11.05 2.15
C PHE A 289 13.74 10.70 3.48
N LEU A 290 14.17 11.73 4.21
CA LEU A 290 14.97 11.63 5.44
C LEU A 290 16.39 11.01 5.25
N LEU A 291 17.10 11.52 4.24
CA LEU A 291 18.57 11.52 4.19
C LEU A 291 19.15 12.87 4.65
N SER A 292 19.16 13.12 5.97
CA SER A 292 20.23 13.91 6.66
C SER A 292 20.05 13.91 8.20
N GLN A 293 20.04 12.74 8.83
CA GLN A 293 20.18 12.65 10.30
C GLN A 293 21.67 12.61 10.64
N SER A 294 22.23 13.75 11.05
CA SER A 294 23.65 13.84 11.44
C SER A 294 23.89 13.19 12.81
N ASP A 295 25.13 12.77 13.09
CA ASP A 295 25.43 12.08 14.36
C ASP A 295 25.25 12.97 15.61
N ARG A 296 25.30 14.31 15.46
CA ARG A 296 24.91 15.27 16.52
C ARG A 296 23.41 15.17 16.85
N GLN A 297 22.58 14.91 15.85
CA GLN A 297 21.13 14.80 16.00
C GLN A 297 20.75 13.45 16.64
N ARG A 298 21.50 12.38 16.30
CA ARG A 298 21.43 11.08 16.98
C ARG A 298 21.80 11.15 18.46
N SER A 299 22.91 11.79 18.82
CA SER A 299 23.32 11.89 20.23
C SER A 299 22.37 12.76 21.06
N PHE A 300 21.80 13.81 20.47
CA PHE A 300 20.72 14.60 21.09
C PHE A 300 19.45 13.75 21.36
N LEU A 301 18.97 13.00 20.35
CA LEU A 301 17.82 12.10 20.50
C LEU A 301 18.06 11.00 21.54
N GLN A 302 19.28 10.44 21.59
CA GLN A 302 19.65 9.43 22.58
C GLN A 302 19.71 10.01 24.01
N GLY A 303 20.10 11.28 24.15
CA GLY A 303 19.99 12.04 25.39
C GLY A 303 18.54 12.22 25.83
N LEU A 304 17.67 12.73 24.94
CA LEU A 304 16.23 12.88 25.21
C LEU A 304 15.58 11.57 25.66
N ARG A 305 15.89 10.45 24.98
CA ARG A 305 15.39 9.12 25.34
C ARG A 305 15.81 8.75 26.76
N ARG A 306 17.11 8.75 27.09
CA ARG A 306 17.61 8.41 28.43
C ARG A 306 17.00 9.27 29.54
N ASP A 307 16.76 10.56 29.25
CA ASP A 307 16.35 11.52 30.27
C ASP A 307 14.82 11.53 30.53
N LEU A 308 14.02 10.85 29.69
CA LEU A 308 12.56 10.78 29.78
C LEU A 308 11.98 9.35 29.79
N GLN A 309 12.71 8.33 29.36
CA GLN A 309 12.21 6.97 29.11
C GLN A 309 11.48 6.35 30.31
N ASP A 310 11.94 6.58 31.54
CA ASP A 310 11.31 6.04 32.76
C ASP A 310 10.04 6.80 33.19
N HIS A 311 9.71 7.91 32.51
CA HIS A 311 8.66 8.87 32.90
C HIS A 311 7.52 8.98 31.87
N ILE A 312 7.69 8.48 30.64
CA ILE A 312 6.73 8.62 29.54
C ILE A 312 6.39 7.26 28.91
N LYS A 313 5.20 7.13 28.31
CA LYS A 313 4.88 5.98 27.45
C LYS A 313 5.49 6.22 26.08
N LEU A 314 6.59 5.55 25.74
CA LEU A 314 7.29 5.68 24.46
C LEU A 314 7.13 4.42 23.61
N LEU A 315 6.56 4.56 22.42
CA LEU A 315 6.57 3.51 21.40
C LEU A 315 7.87 3.64 20.58
N ASP A 316 8.91 2.95 21.05
CA ASP A 316 10.28 3.08 20.54
C ASP A 316 10.53 2.18 19.32
N PHE A 317 10.70 2.81 18.15
CA PHE A 317 11.00 2.18 16.86
C PHE A 317 12.42 2.51 16.42
N ASP A 318 13.11 1.58 15.75
CA ASP A 318 14.44 1.86 15.19
C ASP A 318 14.39 2.64 13.86
N LEU A 319 15.55 2.98 13.29
CA LEU A 319 15.61 3.79 12.06
C LEU A 319 15.13 3.04 10.80
N ALA A 320 15.15 1.70 10.80
CA ALA A 320 14.57 0.90 9.73
C ALA A 320 13.04 0.81 9.90
N ASP A 321 12.56 0.55 11.12
CA ASP A 321 11.14 0.59 11.47
C ASP A 321 10.52 1.96 11.10
N VAL A 322 11.09 3.08 11.53
CA VAL A 322 10.54 4.42 11.25
C VAL A 322 10.48 4.74 9.75
N ARG A 323 11.40 4.18 8.94
CA ARG A 323 11.37 4.31 7.47
C ARG A 323 10.29 3.44 6.83
N TRP A 324 10.12 2.22 7.33
CA TRP A 324 9.09 1.28 6.88
C TRP A 324 7.67 1.78 7.23
N LEU A 325 7.50 2.31 8.44
CA LEU A 325 6.23 2.78 9.00
C LEU A 325 5.83 4.21 8.58
N TRP A 326 6.63 4.90 7.76
CA TRP A 326 6.36 6.30 7.40
C TRP A 326 4.99 6.51 6.74
N ARG A 327 4.53 5.58 5.88
CA ARG A 327 3.18 5.62 5.28
C ARG A 327 2.08 5.49 6.34
N PHE A 328 2.27 4.63 7.33
CA PHE A 328 1.34 4.45 8.46
C PHE A 328 1.28 5.70 9.34
N PHE A 329 2.42 6.34 9.62
CA PHE A 329 2.45 7.60 10.38
C PHE A 329 1.75 8.75 9.65
N GLN A 330 1.88 8.84 8.32
CA GLN A 330 1.15 9.80 7.49
C GLN A 330 -0.36 9.50 7.44
N TRP A 331 -0.76 8.23 7.32
CA TRP A 331 -2.17 7.83 7.34
C TRP A 331 -2.85 8.18 8.68
N LEU A 332 -2.16 7.94 9.79
CA LEU A 332 -2.57 8.37 11.14
C LEU A 332 -2.42 9.88 11.40
N LYS A 333 -1.75 10.64 10.53
CA LYS A 333 -1.45 12.09 10.68
C LYS A 333 -0.65 12.41 11.95
N ILE A 334 0.34 11.56 12.26
CA ILE A 334 1.22 11.66 13.44
C ILE A 334 2.69 11.90 13.11
N GLU A 335 3.03 12.22 11.86
CA GLU A 335 4.40 12.51 11.39
C GLU A 335 5.12 13.62 12.19
N ASP A 336 4.39 14.52 12.85
CA ASP A 336 4.94 15.58 13.69
C ASP A 336 5.21 15.16 15.15
N LYS A 337 4.83 13.95 15.57
CA LYS A 337 4.81 13.55 17.01
C LYS A 337 6.13 13.03 17.57
N TYR A 338 7.25 13.21 16.87
CA TYR A 338 8.59 12.83 17.34
C TYR A 338 8.98 13.54 18.66
N LEU A 339 9.73 12.86 19.53
CA LEU A 339 10.21 13.40 20.81
C LEU A 339 10.92 14.76 20.66
N SER A 340 11.71 14.96 19.60
CA SER A 340 12.40 16.21 19.32
C SER A 340 11.48 17.41 19.03
N ARG A 341 10.20 17.18 18.69
CA ARG A 341 9.17 18.22 18.48
C ARG A 341 8.19 18.30 19.64
N CYS A 342 7.95 17.19 20.35
CA CYS A 342 7.05 17.11 21.49
C CYS A 342 7.66 17.56 22.83
N VAL A 343 8.99 17.49 22.99
CA VAL A 343 9.69 17.89 24.22
C VAL A 343 10.07 19.37 24.17
N LYS A 344 9.71 20.11 25.22
CA LYS A 344 10.12 21.49 25.47
C LYS A 344 11.20 21.53 26.55
N ARG A 345 12.14 22.49 26.46
CA ARG A 345 13.07 22.81 27.56
C ARG A 345 12.38 23.80 28.51
N SER A 346 12.19 23.41 29.77
CA SER A 346 11.73 24.27 30.86
C SER A 346 12.93 24.69 31.69
N VAL A 347 13.36 25.94 31.57
CA VAL A 347 14.49 26.49 32.34
C VAL A 347 13.96 27.26 33.56
N THR A 348 14.57 27.00 34.71
CA THR A 348 14.34 27.73 35.97
C THR A 348 15.63 28.43 36.36
N VAL A 349 15.57 29.75 36.45
CA VAL A 349 16.65 30.63 36.90
C VAL A 349 16.46 30.91 38.40
N PHE A 350 17.54 30.86 39.18
CA PHE A 350 17.53 31.23 40.60
C PHE A 350 18.34 32.51 40.80
N GLU A 351 17.63 33.61 41.03
CA GLU A 351 18.23 34.92 41.30
C GLU A 351 18.52 35.04 42.80
N ASP A 352 19.75 35.43 43.15
CA ASP A 352 19.98 36.18 44.39
C ASP A 352 19.61 37.65 44.12
N GLY A 353 19.15 38.37 45.14
CA GLY A 353 18.53 39.69 44.97
C GLY A 353 19.43 40.76 44.33
N THR A 354 18.80 41.58 43.48
CA THR A 354 19.33 42.78 42.77
C THR A 354 20.59 42.56 41.92
N PRO A 355 20.51 42.63 40.58
CA PRO A 355 21.70 42.60 39.74
C PRO A 355 22.57 43.84 40.02
N GLU A 356 23.84 43.62 40.33
CA GLU A 356 24.82 44.69 40.53
C GLU A 356 25.20 45.29 39.17
N GLU A 357 24.70 46.49 38.86
CA GLU A 357 24.95 47.19 37.59
C GLU A 357 26.32 47.91 37.57
N GLU A 358 27.40 47.20 37.92
CA GLU A 358 28.76 47.62 37.55
C GLU A 358 29.18 47.05 36.18
N GLY A 359 30.08 47.75 35.49
CA GLY A 359 30.39 47.51 34.08
C GLY A 359 31.09 46.18 33.79
N ASP A 360 30.32 45.10 33.67
CA ASP A 360 30.81 43.75 33.37
C ASP A 360 31.41 43.70 31.94
N PRO A 361 32.61 43.12 31.71
CA PRO A 361 33.31 43.13 30.41
C PRO A 361 32.67 42.24 29.34
N TRP A 362 31.42 41.82 29.54
CA TRP A 362 30.64 40.95 28.65
C TRP A 362 29.50 41.70 27.94
N ASP A 363 29.48 43.03 28.00
CA ASP A 363 28.42 43.85 27.40
C ASP A 363 28.44 43.80 25.86
N LEU A 364 27.66 42.87 25.31
CA LEU A 364 27.49 42.67 23.87
C LEU A 364 26.68 43.76 23.15
N ARG A 365 26.05 44.72 23.85
CA ARG A 365 25.21 45.74 23.20
C ARG A 365 26.03 46.58 22.22
N HIS A 366 27.21 47.01 22.64
CA HIS A 366 28.19 47.72 21.78
C HIS A 366 28.71 46.87 20.61
N LYS A 367 28.46 45.55 20.62
CA LYS A 367 28.84 44.61 19.56
C LYS A 367 27.62 44.14 18.74
N ALA A 368 26.42 44.70 18.99
CA ALA A 368 25.17 44.32 18.33
C ALA A 368 25.24 44.43 16.80
N TYR A 369 25.81 45.50 16.25
CA TYR A 369 25.98 45.69 14.81
C TYR A 369 26.82 44.56 14.19
N HIS A 370 27.95 44.24 14.82
CA HIS A 370 28.88 43.19 14.39
C HIS A 370 28.24 41.78 14.45
N ILE A 371 27.48 41.48 15.50
CA ILE A 371 26.71 40.22 15.60
C ILE A 371 25.64 40.16 14.50
N THR A 372 25.04 41.30 14.15
CA THR A 372 24.05 41.39 13.07
C THR A 372 24.70 41.22 11.68
N ARG A 373 25.94 41.69 11.46
CA ARG A 373 26.71 41.43 10.22
C ARG A 373 26.86 39.92 9.96
N ILE A 374 27.22 39.14 11.00
CA ILE A 374 27.26 37.67 10.94
C ILE A 374 25.87 37.11 10.60
N ALA A 375 24.83 37.54 11.33
CA ALA A 375 23.48 37.02 11.15
C ALA A 375 22.92 37.27 9.75
N ALA A 376 23.24 38.41 9.13
CA ALA A 376 22.89 38.70 7.74
C ALA A 376 23.70 37.88 6.74
N THR A 377 25.02 37.75 6.93
CA THR A 377 25.92 37.01 6.03
C THR A 377 25.54 35.52 5.92
N PHE A 378 25.06 34.92 7.01
CA PHE A 378 24.69 33.50 7.07
C PHE A 378 23.17 33.24 7.16
N GLU A 379 22.33 34.26 6.96
CA GLU A 379 20.86 34.20 7.06
C GLU A 379 20.30 33.54 8.35
N VAL A 380 20.84 33.91 9.51
CA VAL A 380 20.48 33.34 10.84
C VAL A 380 19.92 34.41 11.79
N PHE A 381 18.64 34.78 11.61
CA PHE A 381 17.98 35.90 12.31
C PHE A 381 17.18 35.54 13.58
N ALA A 382 17.44 34.39 14.23
CA ALA A 382 16.73 33.90 15.42
C ALA A 382 15.19 33.76 15.24
N LYS A 383 14.41 34.73 15.77
CA LYS A 383 12.94 34.83 15.63
C LYS A 383 12.50 36.10 14.87
N TYR A 384 13.43 36.81 14.24
CA TYR A 384 13.23 38.11 13.62
C TYR A 384 13.23 37.98 12.09
N ASP A 385 12.46 38.83 11.42
CA ASP A 385 12.27 38.77 9.97
C ASP A 385 13.46 39.39 9.19
N ASP A 386 14.17 40.35 9.80
CA ASP A 386 15.30 41.06 9.17
C ASP A 386 16.43 41.45 10.15
N ALA A 387 17.52 41.94 9.57
CA ALA A 387 18.71 42.40 10.27
C ALA A 387 18.47 43.63 11.18
N ALA A 388 17.58 44.56 10.80
CA ALA A 388 17.33 45.77 11.58
C ALA A 388 16.57 45.45 12.88
N SER A 389 15.58 44.57 12.78
CA SER A 389 14.80 44.03 13.90
C SER A 389 15.69 43.24 14.88
N LEU A 390 16.63 42.45 14.34
CA LEU A 390 17.64 41.76 15.14
C LEU A 390 18.61 42.74 15.84
N TYR A 391 19.08 43.78 15.14
CA TYR A 391 19.99 44.79 15.70
C TYR A 391 19.35 45.57 16.85
N GLU A 392 18.13 46.09 16.67
CA GLU A 392 17.39 46.80 17.72
C GLU A 392 17.10 45.89 18.92
N ARG A 393 16.89 44.58 18.71
CA ARG A 393 16.81 43.63 19.81
C ARG A 393 18.15 43.45 20.52
N LEU A 394 19.25 43.25 19.80
CA LEU A 394 20.59 43.05 20.37
C LEU A 394 21.08 44.24 21.21
N LYS A 395 20.62 45.46 20.93
CA LYS A 395 20.86 46.65 21.77
C LYS A 395 20.15 46.59 23.14
N ALA A 396 19.08 45.80 23.27
CA ALA A 396 18.38 45.56 24.54
C ALA A 396 18.95 44.37 25.35
N LEU A 397 19.97 43.68 24.84
CA LEU A 397 20.57 42.49 25.46
C LEU A 397 21.26 42.83 26.78
N ARG A 398 20.99 42.04 27.84
CA ARG A 398 21.71 42.07 29.12
C ARG A 398 22.40 40.74 29.37
N VAL A 399 23.55 40.76 30.04
CA VAL A 399 24.13 39.58 30.69
C VAL A 399 23.83 39.70 32.19
N VAL A 400 23.40 38.61 32.82
CA VAL A 400 22.91 38.59 34.21
C VAL A 400 23.50 37.41 34.97
N GLU A 401 24.22 37.68 36.05
CA GLU A 401 24.85 36.64 36.88
C GLU A 401 23.89 36.15 37.99
N VAL A 402 23.71 34.82 38.07
CA VAL A 402 22.65 34.18 38.88
C VAL A 402 23.19 32.99 39.68
N SER A 403 22.52 32.64 40.78
CA SER A 403 23.06 31.67 41.75
C SER A 403 23.05 30.22 41.23
N ASN A 404 22.04 29.87 40.44
CA ASN A 404 21.94 28.59 39.73
C ASN A 404 21.00 28.74 38.52
N ILE A 405 21.23 27.94 37.48
CA ILE A 405 20.31 27.79 36.34
C ILE A 405 20.06 26.30 36.18
N SER A 406 18.80 25.86 36.19
CA SER A 406 18.45 24.46 35.98
C SER A 406 17.50 24.30 34.79
N CYS A 407 17.67 23.22 34.04
CA CYS A 407 16.81 22.85 32.92
C CYS A 407 16.19 21.48 33.15
N ALA A 408 14.86 21.41 33.00
CA ALA A 408 14.11 20.17 32.90
C ALA A 408 13.53 20.03 31.49
N LEU A 409 13.33 18.78 31.05
CA LEU A 409 12.59 18.48 29.83
C LEU A 409 11.12 18.32 30.20
N GLU A 410 10.23 19.02 29.51
CA GLU A 410 8.78 18.97 29.71
C GLU A 410 8.07 18.45 28.46
N ILE A 411 7.16 17.50 28.65
CA ILE A 411 6.34 16.90 27.60
C ILE A 411 4.92 16.69 28.13
N THR A 412 3.91 16.86 27.28
CA THR A 412 2.51 16.64 27.64
C THR A 412 2.01 15.33 27.03
N GLN A 413 1.58 14.40 27.88
CA GLN A 413 1.01 13.11 27.49
C GLN A 413 -0.20 12.81 28.37
N ASP A 414 -1.25 12.20 27.80
CA ASP A 414 -2.52 11.90 28.50
C ASP A 414 -3.11 13.14 29.24
N GLN A 415 -3.01 14.32 28.59
CA GLN A 415 -3.36 15.65 29.14
C GLN A 415 -2.55 16.09 30.38
N LYS A 416 -1.54 15.32 30.80
CA LYS A 416 -0.68 15.58 31.95
C LYS A 416 0.68 16.11 31.49
N ALA A 417 1.16 17.18 32.14
CA ALA A 417 2.55 17.62 32.00
C ALA A 417 3.48 16.68 32.79
N ILE A 418 4.51 16.18 32.12
CA ILE A 418 5.55 15.30 32.66
C ILE A 418 6.88 16.05 32.53
N ARG A 419 7.61 16.15 33.64
CA ARG A 419 8.91 16.86 33.72
C ARG A 419 10.01 15.89 34.13
N SER A 420 11.16 15.95 33.44
CA SER A 420 12.37 15.23 33.87
C SER A 420 12.92 15.79 35.18
N THR A 421 13.87 15.08 35.78
CA THR A 421 14.73 15.67 36.82
C THR A 421 15.44 16.92 36.26
N PRO A 422 15.40 18.07 36.95
CA PRO A 422 16.17 19.24 36.54
C PRO A 422 17.67 18.99 36.63
N ARG A 423 18.45 19.51 35.67
CA ARG A 423 19.91 19.52 35.71
C ARG A 423 20.44 20.94 35.68
N SER A 424 21.47 21.24 36.48
CA SER A 424 22.16 22.53 36.37
C SER A 424 22.83 22.68 34.99
N ILE A 425 22.70 23.88 34.42
CA ILE A 425 23.31 24.31 33.16
C ILE A 425 24.13 25.58 33.41
N THR A 426 25.12 25.86 32.57
CA THR A 426 26.04 27.00 32.78
C THR A 426 25.40 28.36 32.47
N THR A 427 24.46 28.37 31.52
CA THR A 427 24.00 29.56 30.80
C THR A 427 22.60 29.35 30.21
N HIS A 428 21.84 30.44 30.02
CA HIS A 428 20.56 30.42 29.29
C HIS A 428 20.22 31.79 28.70
N ILE A 429 19.85 31.84 27.41
CA ILE A 429 19.25 33.03 26.79
C ILE A 429 17.73 32.97 26.93
N SER A 430 17.14 33.99 27.56
CA SER A 430 15.71 34.27 27.50
C SER A 430 15.45 35.49 26.62
N ASP A 431 14.48 35.36 25.72
CA ASP A 431 14.18 36.30 24.63
C ASP A 431 12.65 36.47 24.52
N ASP A 432 12.08 36.94 25.62
CA ASP A 432 10.67 37.25 25.83
C ASP A 432 10.36 38.74 25.57
N ASP A 433 9.12 39.10 25.29
CA ASP A 433 8.81 40.43 24.76
C ASP A 433 9.11 41.59 25.73
N LEU A 434 9.34 41.29 27.01
CA LEU A 434 9.73 42.24 28.06
C LEU A 434 11.24 42.26 28.36
N ASN A 435 11.97 41.15 28.20
CA ASN A 435 13.38 41.02 28.58
C ASN A 435 14.22 40.35 27.49
N PHE A 436 15.52 40.67 27.44
CA PHE A 436 16.47 39.92 26.62
C PHE A 436 17.74 39.67 27.43
N ASN A 437 17.78 38.55 28.14
CA ASN A 437 18.76 38.29 29.19
C ASN A 437 19.54 37.00 28.91
N ILE A 438 20.87 37.08 28.91
CA ILE A 438 21.77 35.91 29.02
C ILE A 438 22.07 35.68 30.50
N TYR A 439 21.40 34.71 31.10
CA TYR A 439 21.67 34.28 32.47
C TYR A 439 22.93 33.42 32.51
N VAL A 440 23.80 33.64 33.51
CA VAL A 440 25.09 32.95 33.68
C VAL A 440 25.26 32.51 35.13
N ALA A 441 25.61 31.24 35.36
CA ALA A 441 25.79 30.72 36.72
C ALA A 441 27.10 31.21 37.38
N LYS A 442 27.02 31.74 38.61
CA LYS A 442 28.15 32.27 39.41
C LYS A 442 29.37 31.34 39.44
N ASP A 443 29.15 30.02 39.56
CA ASP A 443 30.22 29.02 39.65
C ASP A 443 30.89 28.67 38.30
N LYS A 444 30.54 29.37 37.21
CA LYS A 444 31.01 29.12 35.84
C LYS A 444 31.51 30.37 35.10
N LYS A 445 31.54 31.56 35.72
CA LYS A 445 31.92 32.84 35.07
C LYS A 445 33.24 32.81 34.27
N LYS A 446 34.21 31.95 34.64
CA LYS A 446 35.48 31.77 33.91
C LYS A 446 35.35 31.15 32.50
N ASN A 447 34.25 30.46 32.19
CA ASN A 447 34.05 29.78 30.91
C ASN A 447 33.15 30.57 29.94
N ILE A 448 32.65 31.76 30.32
CA ILE A 448 31.68 32.49 29.51
C ILE A 448 32.20 32.78 28.09
N ILE A 449 33.49 33.14 27.94
CA ILE A 449 34.12 33.43 26.64
C ILE A 449 34.04 32.24 25.67
N SER A 450 34.26 31.00 26.15
CA SER A 450 34.26 29.80 25.30
C SER A 450 32.87 29.32 24.93
N ASP A 451 31.89 29.63 25.77
CA ASP A 451 30.53 29.10 25.68
C ASP A 451 29.60 30.07 24.92
N LEU A 452 29.76 31.39 25.14
CA LEU A 452 28.92 32.46 24.59
C LEU A 452 28.79 32.45 23.05
N PRO A 453 29.85 32.25 22.24
CA PRO A 453 29.73 32.11 20.78
C PRO A 453 28.82 30.95 20.34
N ARG A 454 28.78 29.86 21.11
CA ARG A 454 27.98 28.66 20.79
C ARG A 454 26.52 28.85 21.16
N ILE A 455 26.26 29.53 22.28
CA ILE A 455 24.90 29.82 22.76
C ILE A 455 24.23 30.84 21.84
N LEU A 456 25.00 31.83 21.35
CA LEU A 456 24.55 32.78 20.33
C LEU A 456 24.27 32.08 18.99
N GLU A 457 25.07 31.11 18.55
CA GLU A 457 24.74 30.30 17.35
C GLU A 457 23.43 29.51 17.54
N GLU A 458 23.24 28.84 18.69
CA GLU A 458 22.02 28.05 18.94
C GLU A 458 20.76 28.94 18.93
N TRP A 459 20.86 30.19 19.43
CA TRP A 459 19.79 31.18 19.39
C TRP A 459 19.56 31.81 18.01
N LEU A 460 20.61 32.26 17.31
CA LEU A 460 20.54 32.85 15.95
C LEU A 460 19.99 31.85 14.93
N ARG A 461 20.36 30.58 15.03
CA ARG A 461 19.92 29.53 14.12
C ARG A 461 18.46 29.11 14.36
N LYS A 462 18.05 29.03 15.63
CA LYS A 462 16.74 28.57 16.17
C LYS A 462 16.20 27.26 15.57
N ASP A 463 15.66 27.27 14.35
CA ASP A 463 15.18 26.08 13.61
C ASP A 463 15.77 25.91 12.19
N ARG A 464 16.59 26.85 11.69
CA ARG A 464 17.24 26.74 10.36
C ARG A 464 18.28 25.60 10.39
N ALA A 465 18.27 24.74 9.38
CA ALA A 465 18.94 23.43 9.44
C ALA A 465 19.82 23.11 8.21
N ARG A 466 20.94 23.83 8.03
CA ARG A 466 22.19 23.36 7.37
C ARG A 466 23.26 24.46 7.32
N CYS A 467 24.52 24.00 7.27
CA CYS A 467 25.75 24.74 6.98
C CYS A 467 26.15 25.87 7.96
N HIS A 468 27.40 26.31 7.84
CA HIS A 468 28.01 27.48 8.48
C HIS A 468 28.09 27.58 10.02
N THR A 469 27.63 26.57 10.79
CA THR A 469 27.81 26.54 12.26
C THR A 469 29.27 26.73 12.72
N PHE A 470 30.28 26.28 11.97
CA PHE A 470 31.69 26.47 12.37
C PHE A 470 32.14 27.92 12.13
N GLU A 471 31.78 28.47 10.97
CA GLU A 471 32.08 29.83 10.52
C GLU A 471 31.38 30.86 11.42
N VAL A 472 30.08 30.69 11.68
CA VAL A 472 29.30 31.50 12.63
C VAL A 472 29.91 31.46 14.03
N ILE A 473 30.26 30.28 14.56
CA ILE A 473 30.91 30.18 15.88
C ILE A 473 32.31 30.83 15.87
N SER A 474 33.08 30.70 14.79
CA SER A 474 34.40 31.32 14.66
C SER A 474 34.30 32.84 14.68
N SER A 475 33.40 33.42 13.89
CA SER A 475 33.20 34.86 13.82
C SER A 475 32.60 35.43 15.10
N LEU A 476 31.66 34.72 15.73
CA LEU A 476 31.17 35.09 17.08
C LEU A 476 32.28 34.99 18.14
N THR A 477 33.22 34.05 18.00
CA THR A 477 34.39 33.95 18.89
C THR A 477 35.31 35.16 18.70
N SER A 478 35.56 35.59 17.46
CA SER A 478 36.28 36.84 17.17
C SER A 478 35.58 38.06 17.76
N ILE A 479 34.26 38.18 17.62
CA ILE A 479 33.49 39.28 18.24
C ILE A 479 33.60 39.25 19.76
N VAL A 480 33.46 38.10 20.41
CA VAL A 480 33.54 38.02 21.88
C VAL A 480 34.96 38.33 22.37
N ALA A 481 36.01 37.87 21.68
CA ALA A 481 37.40 37.97 22.12
C ALA A 481 38.11 39.30 21.80
N SER A 482 37.68 40.05 20.78
CA SER A 482 38.37 41.28 20.32
C SER A 482 37.68 42.57 20.73
N ASP A 483 38.43 43.68 20.79
CA ASP A 483 37.90 45.03 21.01
C ASP A 483 37.16 45.58 19.78
N ILE A 484 36.14 46.42 20.01
CA ILE A 484 35.27 46.97 18.95
C ILE A 484 36.05 47.67 17.83
N SER A 485 37.17 48.32 18.16
CA SER A 485 38.00 49.10 17.22
C SER A 485 38.71 48.28 16.14
N VAL A 486 38.71 46.95 16.24
CA VAL A 486 39.28 46.03 15.23
C VAL A 486 38.25 45.06 14.64
N LEU A 487 36.97 45.14 15.06
CA LEU A 487 35.96 44.17 14.61
C LEU A 487 35.60 44.33 13.13
N ASP A 488 35.56 45.55 12.59
CA ASP A 488 35.21 45.73 11.18
C ASP A 488 36.25 45.08 10.24
N GLU A 489 37.54 45.31 10.49
CA GLU A 489 38.67 44.68 9.78
C GLU A 489 38.66 43.15 9.92
N ILE A 490 38.47 42.62 11.13
CA ILE A 490 38.41 41.17 11.39
C ILE A 490 37.20 40.51 10.70
N LEU A 491 36.06 41.20 10.58
CA LEU A 491 34.89 40.68 9.87
C LEU A 491 35.06 40.77 8.35
N GLU A 492 35.69 41.82 7.82
CA GLU A 492 36.03 41.93 6.39
C GLU A 492 36.99 40.81 5.96
N ASP A 493 38.05 40.54 6.73
CA ASP A 493 38.97 39.40 6.51
C ASP A 493 38.25 38.04 6.57
N GLN A 494 37.13 37.94 7.30
CA GLN A 494 36.28 36.75 7.37
C GLN A 494 35.19 36.71 6.28
N GLY A 495 35.17 37.67 5.35
CA GLY A 495 34.20 37.75 4.26
C GLY A 495 32.79 38.18 4.67
N ILE A 496 32.63 38.77 5.85
CA ILE A 496 31.34 39.17 6.43
C ILE A 496 31.03 40.61 6.05
N THR A 497 29.94 40.83 5.31
CA THR A 497 29.63 42.13 4.72
C THR A 497 29.18 43.16 5.76
N GLU A 498 29.27 44.45 5.40
CA GLU A 498 28.58 45.52 6.11
C GLU A 498 27.06 45.45 5.90
N LEU A 499 26.31 46.16 6.73
CA LEU A 499 24.84 46.27 6.64
C LEU A 499 24.44 47.61 6.00
N PRO A 500 23.28 47.69 5.33
CA PRO A 500 22.84 48.91 4.63
C PRO A 500 22.30 50.02 5.56
N PHE A 501 22.60 49.97 6.85
CA PHE A 501 22.15 50.93 7.86
C PHE A 501 23.28 51.31 8.83
N GLU A 502 23.28 52.56 9.31
CA GLU A 502 24.39 53.13 10.07
C GLU A 502 24.60 52.47 11.45
N ASN A 503 25.87 52.17 11.77
CA ASN A 503 26.30 51.67 13.07
C ASN A 503 26.32 52.80 14.11
N ASN A 504 25.19 52.99 14.79
CA ASN A 504 24.98 54.03 15.80
C ASN A 504 25.86 53.86 17.06
N ASP A 505 26.43 52.67 17.28
CA ASP A 505 27.27 52.35 18.43
C ASP A 505 28.66 53.03 18.37
N THR A 506 28.99 53.72 17.25
CA THR A 506 30.31 54.33 16.97
C THR A 506 30.37 55.85 17.14
N SER A 507 29.34 56.48 17.71
CA SER A 507 29.19 57.95 17.85
C SER A 507 30.16 58.63 18.85
N GLY A 508 31.37 58.09 19.01
CA GLY A 508 32.29 58.38 20.11
C GLY A 508 33.79 58.50 19.80
N THR A 509 34.26 58.52 18.53
CA THR A 509 35.55 59.15 18.10
C THR A 509 35.76 59.10 16.58
N LYS A 510 35.82 60.28 15.93
CA LYS A 510 36.63 60.56 14.73
C LYS A 510 36.72 62.08 14.52
N MET A 511 37.89 62.67 14.77
CA MET A 511 38.13 64.09 14.50
C MET A 511 38.35 64.34 13.00
N ALA A 512 37.91 65.48 12.51
CA ALA A 512 37.99 65.83 11.10
C ALA A 512 39.39 66.32 10.68
N SER A 513 39.81 65.95 9.48
CA SER A 513 40.83 66.68 8.71
C SER A 513 40.35 66.87 7.27
N LYS A 514 40.33 68.12 6.79
CA LYS A 514 40.12 68.44 5.36
C LYS A 514 41.48 68.68 4.70
N GLY A 515 41.69 68.09 3.53
CA GLY A 515 42.80 68.40 2.62
C GLY A 515 42.31 68.15 1.20
N ALA A 516 42.53 69.10 0.29
CA ALA A 516 41.85 69.12 -1.01
C ALA A 516 42.83 69.30 -2.18
N SER A 517 42.27 69.18 -3.40
CA SER A 517 42.87 69.39 -4.71
C SER A 517 43.57 68.15 -5.31
N GLY A 518 43.53 68.04 -6.63
CA GLY A 518 44.00 66.86 -7.37
C GLY A 518 44.54 67.23 -8.76
N CYS A 519 44.95 66.22 -9.52
CA CYS A 519 45.30 66.35 -10.94
C CYS A 519 45.35 64.98 -11.65
N LEU A 520 45.26 65.02 -12.98
CA LEU A 520 45.49 63.93 -13.96
C LEU A 520 46.20 64.56 -15.17
N PRO A 521 46.80 63.80 -16.12
CA PRO A 521 47.21 62.38 -16.14
C PRO A 521 48.71 62.21 -16.53
N VAL A 522 49.16 61.00 -16.93
CA VAL A 522 49.94 60.67 -18.17
C VAL A 522 50.52 59.23 -18.10
N GLN A 523 50.89 58.66 -19.27
CA GLN A 523 51.35 57.26 -19.53
C GLN A 523 52.83 56.99 -19.04
N GLN A 524 53.54 55.86 -19.27
CA GLN A 524 53.66 55.02 -20.49
C GLN A 524 54.55 53.75 -20.32
N VAL A 525 54.34 52.71 -21.17
CA VAL A 525 55.17 51.48 -21.46
C VAL A 525 55.50 50.54 -20.27
N VAL A 526 55.74 49.21 -20.37
CA VAL A 526 55.94 48.17 -21.43
C VAL A 526 55.15 46.89 -20.97
N GLY A 527 54.71 45.89 -21.75
CA GLY A 527 54.72 45.57 -23.20
C GLY A 527 54.67 44.03 -23.42
N GLU A 528 54.60 43.55 -24.68
CA GLU A 528 54.44 42.12 -25.05
C GLU A 528 55.73 41.50 -25.66
N PRO A 529 55.85 40.16 -25.78
CA PRO A 529 55.29 39.39 -26.93
C PRO A 529 54.35 38.24 -26.47
N SER A 530 53.26 37.84 -27.14
CA SER A 530 52.93 37.60 -28.56
C SER A 530 53.43 36.26 -29.13
N GLU A 531 52.50 35.35 -29.43
CA GLU A 531 52.48 34.58 -30.70
C GLU A 531 51.07 34.01 -30.95
N GLU A 532 50.65 33.98 -32.23
CA GLU A 532 49.34 33.54 -32.70
C GLU A 532 49.47 32.29 -33.59
N ASP A 533 48.44 31.44 -33.63
CA ASP A 533 47.83 30.94 -34.88
C ASP A 533 46.44 30.36 -34.52
N GLN A 534 45.33 30.80 -35.12
CA GLN A 534 44.81 30.44 -36.46
C GLN A 534 44.73 28.90 -36.63
N GLY A 535 43.63 28.23 -36.98
CA GLY A 535 42.34 28.52 -37.65
C GLY A 535 41.68 27.13 -37.85
N GLU A 536 40.55 26.92 -38.52
CA GLU A 536 39.65 27.79 -39.29
C GLU A 536 38.18 27.45 -38.98
N SER A 537 37.25 28.25 -39.51
CA SER A 537 35.81 27.97 -39.48
C SER A 537 35.39 26.98 -40.58
N LEU A 538 34.31 26.23 -40.37
CA LEU A 538 33.44 25.82 -41.49
C LEU A 538 31.96 25.81 -41.07
N VAL A 539 31.09 26.12 -42.04
CA VAL A 539 29.67 26.47 -41.87
C VAL A 539 28.82 25.59 -42.80
N LEU A 540 27.57 25.26 -42.43
CA LEU A 540 26.33 25.36 -43.25
C LEU A 540 25.23 24.35 -42.88
N ARG A 541 24.00 24.89 -42.69
CA ARG A 541 22.65 24.32 -42.99
C ARG A 541 22.24 22.96 -42.34
N GLY A 542 21.00 22.75 -41.86
CA GLY A 542 19.80 23.59 -41.79
C GLY A 542 18.65 23.10 -42.70
N ARG A 543 17.49 22.76 -42.12
CA ARG A 543 16.18 22.62 -42.82
C ARG A 543 15.00 22.61 -41.84
N GLU A 544 13.81 22.92 -42.33
CA GLU A 544 12.56 23.20 -41.57
C GLU A 544 11.41 22.21 -41.91
N SER A 545 10.21 22.47 -41.34
CA SER A 545 8.87 21.82 -41.52
C SER A 545 8.56 20.74 -40.47
N ALA A 546 7.42 20.70 -39.74
CA ALA A 546 5.99 21.00 -40.00
C ALA A 546 5.31 19.94 -40.89
N SER A 547 4.05 19.51 -40.69
CA SER A 547 2.95 19.89 -39.74
C SER A 547 2.25 18.62 -39.17
N GLU A 548 1.40 18.67 -38.13
CA GLU A 548 -0.09 18.84 -38.07
C GLU A 548 -0.54 18.57 -36.59
N VAL A 549 -1.64 19.01 -35.95
CA VAL A 549 -2.94 19.68 -36.29
C VAL A 549 -4.04 18.74 -36.82
N ALA A 550 -5.24 18.55 -36.22
CA ALA A 550 -5.91 19.12 -35.02
C ALA A 550 -6.50 17.97 -34.12
N ASP A 551 -7.46 18.09 -33.19
CA ASP A 551 -8.78 18.79 -33.22
C ASP A 551 -9.40 19.08 -31.83
N GLN A 552 -10.52 19.83 -31.82
CA GLN A 552 -11.27 20.33 -30.65
C GLN A 552 -12.82 20.24 -30.87
N ASP A 553 -13.72 20.42 -29.89
CA ASP A 553 -13.53 20.81 -28.48
C ASP A 553 -14.09 19.76 -27.48
N GLU A 554 -15.24 19.81 -26.78
CA GLU A 554 -16.31 20.81 -26.59
C GLU A 554 -16.96 20.60 -25.20
N ILE A 555 -17.48 21.67 -24.58
CA ILE A 555 -18.06 21.67 -23.21
C ILE A 555 -19.59 21.83 -23.25
N MET A 556 -20.31 20.85 -22.68
CA MET A 556 -21.63 21.03 -22.04
C MET A 556 -21.91 19.93 -21.01
#